data_AF-A0A7S2H9Q9-F1
#
_entry.id   AF-A0A7S2H9Q9-F1
#
_cell.length_a   1.000
_cell.length_b   1.000
_cell.length_c   1.000
_cell.angle_alpha   90.00
_cell.angle_beta   90.00
_cell.angle_gamma   90.00
#
_symmetry.space_group_name_H-M   'P 1'
#
loop_
_entity.id
_entity.type
_entity.pdbx_description
1 polymer ?
#
loop_
_entity_poly.entity_id
_entity_poly.type
_entity_poly.pdbx_seq_one_letter_code
_entity_poly.pdbx_strand_id
1 'polypeptide(L)'
;STEGFEDFAAQGGKMKADPSCFFNQCSDQTKACFTNPACLKGITCLGNCRGEQLCATQCFARFGSERLNSWLGCTLEEKECVTTGVKQDTSKYYANPPPAMKAFTPADL
;
A
#
# COMPACT_ATOMS: atom_id res chain seq x y z
N SER A 1 7.91 -12.74 -12.24
CA SER A 1 8.97 -13.13 -11.30
C SER A 1 8.64 -12.44 -9.98
N THR A 2 8.48 -13.22 -8.92
CA THR A 2 8.25 -12.79 -7.53
C THR A 2 9.56 -12.61 -6.76
N GLU A 3 10.71 -12.77 -7.43
CA GLU A 3 12.05 -12.88 -6.81
C GLU A 3 12.35 -11.71 -5.85
N GLY A 4 11.97 -10.47 -6.20
CA GLY A 4 12.19 -9.31 -5.32
C GLY A 4 11.26 -9.22 -4.10
N PHE A 5 10.06 -9.81 -4.15
CA PHE A 5 9.11 -9.84 -3.03
C PHE A 5 9.43 -10.98 -2.06
N GLU A 6 9.89 -12.12 -2.57
CA GLU A 6 10.35 -13.27 -1.78
C GLU A 6 11.58 -12.89 -0.96
N ASP A 7 12.54 -12.17 -1.54
CA ASP A 7 13.71 -11.65 -0.83
C ASP A 7 13.34 -10.56 0.19
N PHE A 8 12.40 -9.67 -0.13
CA PHE A 8 11.88 -8.67 0.82
C PHE A 8 11.21 -9.34 2.03
N ALA A 9 10.39 -10.36 1.79
CA ALA A 9 9.75 -11.16 2.83
C ALA A 9 10.77 -11.95 3.66
N ALA A 10 11.79 -12.55 3.03
CA ALA A 10 12.87 -13.29 3.69
C ALA A 10 13.73 -12.40 4.61
N GLN A 11 13.90 -11.12 4.27
CA GLN A 11 14.58 -10.13 5.11
C GLN A 11 13.68 -9.54 6.22
N GLY A 12 12.46 -10.07 6.39
CA GLY A 12 11.51 -9.68 7.41
C GLY A 12 10.63 -8.48 7.04
N GLY A 13 10.53 -8.15 5.75
CA GLY A 13 9.61 -7.14 5.23
C GLY A 13 9.84 -5.74 5.79
N LYS A 14 11.11 -5.33 5.94
CA LYS A 14 11.46 -4.06 6.60
C LYS A 14 11.17 -2.86 5.70
N MET A 15 9.91 -2.43 5.71
CA MET A 15 9.55 -1.10 5.23
C MET A 15 10.33 -0.03 6.00
N LYS A 16 10.96 0.89 5.27
CA LYS A 16 11.53 2.12 5.82
C LYS A 16 10.46 3.20 5.77
N ALA A 17 10.02 3.65 6.94
CA ALA A 17 9.16 4.81 7.07
C ALA A 17 10.01 6.03 7.47
N ASP A 18 9.76 7.18 6.85
CA ASP A 18 10.23 8.49 7.29
C ASP A 18 9.05 9.24 7.93
N PRO A 19 8.94 9.24 9.28
CA PRO A 19 7.87 9.96 9.97
C PRO A 19 7.89 11.45 9.67
N SER A 20 9.07 12.03 9.45
CA SER A 20 9.21 13.47 9.17
C SER A 20 8.56 13.81 7.83
N CYS A 21 8.69 12.93 6.83
CA CYS A 21 8.03 13.08 5.53
C CYS A 21 6.51 13.12 5.65
N PHE A 22 5.90 12.34 6.55
CA PHE A 22 4.44 12.38 6.77
C PHE A 22 3.98 13.77 7.19
N PHE A 23 4.69 14.40 8.13
CA PHE A 23 4.31 15.70 8.69
C PHE A 23 4.79 16.89 7.86
N ASN A 24 5.84 16.74 7.06
CA ASN A 24 6.42 17.83 6.26
C ASN A 24 5.88 17.86 4.82
N GLN A 25 5.75 16.69 4.19
CA GLN A 25 5.37 16.59 2.77
C GLN A 25 3.91 16.17 2.57
N CYS A 26 3.34 15.42 3.50
CA CYS A 26 1.95 14.94 3.48
C CYS A 26 1.13 15.51 4.64
N SER A 27 1.42 16.74 5.04
CA SER A 27 0.97 17.29 6.32
C SER A 27 -0.55 17.38 6.45
N ASP A 28 -1.23 17.77 5.38
CA ASP A 28 -2.69 17.94 5.35
C ASP A 28 -3.40 16.58 5.42
N GLN A 29 -2.94 15.62 4.61
CA GLN A 29 -3.45 14.25 4.61
C GLN A 29 -3.19 13.57 5.96
N THR A 30 -2.01 13.80 6.54
CA THR A 30 -1.64 13.26 7.86
C THR A 30 -2.55 13.83 8.95
N LYS A 31 -2.78 15.14 8.98
CA LYS A 31 -3.74 15.75 9.93
C LYS A 31 -5.16 15.23 9.73
N ALA A 32 -5.62 15.14 8.48
CA ALA A 32 -6.96 14.65 8.16
C ALA A 32 -7.15 13.18 8.58
N CYS A 33 -6.10 12.36 8.44
CA CYS A 33 -6.12 10.97 8.86
C CYS A 33 -6.02 10.82 10.39
N PHE A 34 -5.12 11.55 11.05
CA PHE A 34 -4.86 11.41 12.49
C PHE A 34 -6.00 11.96 13.35
N THR A 35 -6.88 12.77 12.77
CA THR A 35 -8.12 13.22 13.40
C THR A 35 -9.33 12.33 13.09
N ASN A 36 -9.13 11.25 12.30
CA ASN A 36 -10.18 10.29 11.94
C ASN A 36 -9.90 8.91 12.57
N PRO A 37 -10.79 8.40 13.45
CA PRO A 37 -10.57 7.11 14.11
C PRO A 37 -10.49 5.90 13.17
N ALA A 38 -11.20 5.91 12.04
CA ALA A 38 -11.14 4.82 11.07
C ALA A 38 -9.80 4.83 10.34
N CYS A 39 -9.32 6.01 9.94
CA CYS A 39 -8.04 6.18 9.29
C CYS A 39 -6.86 5.78 10.20
N LEU A 40 -6.86 6.21 11.46
CA LEU A 40 -5.88 5.78 12.47
C LEU A 40 -5.83 4.26 12.66
N LYS A 41 -7.00 3.61 12.71
CA LYS A 41 -7.09 2.15 12.78
C LYS A 41 -6.56 1.50 11.51
N GLY A 42 -6.85 2.07 10.34
CA GLY A 42 -6.32 1.65 9.05
C GLY A 42 -4.80 1.68 9.00
N ILE A 43 -4.18 2.82 9.31
CA ILE A 43 -2.71 2.95 9.36
C ILE A 43 -2.10 1.95 10.35
N THR A 44 -2.65 1.86 11.56
CA THR A 44 -2.14 0.93 12.58
C THR A 44 -2.23 -0.53 12.10
N CYS A 45 -3.35 -0.91 11.47
CA CYS A 45 -3.54 -2.24 10.92
C CYS A 45 -2.52 -2.54 9.81
N LEU A 46 -2.36 -1.63 8.85
CA LEU A 46 -1.41 -1.77 7.73
C LEU A 46 0.04 -1.84 8.23
N GLY A 47 0.40 -1.03 9.23
CA GLY A 47 1.73 -1.06 9.85
C GLY A 47 2.07 -2.41 10.48
N ASN A 48 1.07 -3.09 11.05
CA ASN A 48 1.23 -4.45 11.60
C ASN A 48 1.37 -5.52 10.51
N CYS A 49 0.82 -5.31 9.32
CA CYS A 49 0.92 -6.25 8.20
C CYS A 49 2.32 -6.32 7.58
N ARG A 50 3.14 -5.27 7.73
CA ARG A 50 4.52 -5.22 7.18
C ARG A 50 4.61 -5.59 5.69
N GLY A 51 3.58 -5.25 4.91
CA GLY A 51 3.56 -5.45 3.45
C GLY A 51 3.04 -6.80 3.01
N GLU A 52 2.54 -7.63 3.93
CA GLU A 52 1.84 -8.86 3.61
C GLU A 52 0.48 -8.55 2.95
N GLN A 53 0.25 -9.09 1.75
CA GLN A 53 -0.83 -8.67 0.85
C GLN A 53 -2.23 -9.04 1.37
N LEU A 54 -2.41 -10.24 1.96
CA LEU A 54 -3.71 -10.68 2.48
C LEU A 54 -4.10 -9.89 3.73
N CYS A 55 -3.16 -9.67 4.65
CA CYS A 55 -3.35 -8.82 5.82
C CYS A 55 -3.70 -7.39 5.40
N ALA A 56 -2.98 -6.81 4.43
CA ALA A 56 -3.28 -5.47 3.94
C ALA A 56 -4.69 -5.39 3.34
N THR A 57 -5.09 -6.38 2.54
CA THR A 57 -6.44 -6.47 1.96
C THR A 57 -7.52 -6.51 3.04
N GLN A 58 -7.31 -7.28 4.12
CA GLN A 58 -8.23 -7.34 5.25
C GLN A 58 -8.32 -5.99 6.00
N CYS A 59 -7.20 -5.30 6.17
CA CYS A 59 -7.19 -3.96 6.77
C CYS A 59 -7.99 -2.96 5.94
N PHE A 60 -7.85 -2.98 4.61
CA PHE A 60 -8.64 -2.12 3.72
C PHE A 60 -10.13 -2.47 3.76
N ALA A 61 -10.48 -3.76 3.76
CA ALA A 61 -11.88 -4.18 3.85
C ALA A 61 -12.55 -3.69 5.15
N ARG A 62 -11.79 -3.59 6.25
CA ARG A 62 -12.33 -3.24 7.57
C ARG A 62 -12.26 -1.74 7.89
N PHE A 63 -11.22 -1.05 7.44
CA PHE A 63 -10.91 0.33 7.85
C PHE A 63 -10.68 1.28 6.67
N GLY A 64 -10.90 0.82 5.43
CA GLY A 64 -10.80 1.62 4.22
C GLY A 64 -11.65 2.88 4.30
N SER A 65 -11.07 4.02 3.91
CA SER A 65 -11.76 5.30 3.87
C SER A 65 -11.05 6.24 2.88
N GLU A 66 -11.75 7.25 2.38
CA GLU A 66 -11.15 8.26 1.50
C GLU A 66 -9.95 8.97 2.14
N ARG A 67 -10.00 9.19 3.47
CA ARG A 67 -8.89 9.80 4.21
C ARG A 67 -7.68 8.87 4.28
N LEU A 68 -7.90 7.56 4.45
CA LEU A 68 -6.82 6.57 4.41
C LEU A 68 -6.21 6.51 3.01
N ASN A 69 -7.04 6.46 1.97
CA ASN A 69 -6.58 6.43 0.59
C ASN A 69 -5.80 7.70 0.23
N SER A 70 -6.27 8.88 0.64
CA SER A 70 -5.56 10.15 0.44
C SER A 70 -4.21 10.18 1.15
N TRP A 71 -4.15 9.67 2.38
CA TRP A 71 -2.89 9.57 3.13
C TRP A 71 -1.91 8.60 2.46
N LEU A 72 -2.37 7.43 2.02
CA LEU A 72 -1.54 6.44 1.33
C LEU A 72 -1.08 6.94 -0.04
N GLY A 73 -1.93 7.61 -0.81
CA GLY A 73 -1.55 8.23 -2.08
C GLY A 73 -0.38 9.21 -1.89
N CYS A 74 -0.46 10.09 -0.89
CA CYS A 74 0.66 10.99 -0.62
C CYS A 74 1.90 10.23 -0.09
N THR A 75 1.75 9.37 0.91
CA THR A 75 2.89 8.80 1.65
C THR A 75 3.56 7.60 1.00
N LEU A 76 2.84 6.82 0.19
CA LEU A 76 3.37 5.65 -0.51
C LEU A 76 3.67 5.95 -1.97
N GLU A 77 2.76 6.64 -2.66
CA GLU A 77 2.82 6.76 -4.12
C GLU A 77 3.54 8.04 -4.57
N GLU A 78 3.18 9.20 -4.00
CA GLU A 78 3.69 10.50 -4.47
C GLU A 78 5.03 10.89 -3.84
N LYS A 79 5.16 10.75 -2.51
CA LYS A 79 6.31 11.22 -1.75
C LYS A 79 7.26 10.11 -1.30
N GLU A 80 6.87 8.86 -1.52
CA GLU A 80 7.65 7.68 -1.13
C GLU A 80 8.15 7.78 0.34
N CYS A 81 7.33 8.37 1.23
CA CYS A 81 7.64 8.49 2.66
C CYS A 81 7.76 7.11 3.33
N VAL A 82 7.15 6.08 2.76
CA VAL A 82 7.43 4.68 3.11
C VAL A 82 7.95 3.97 1.86
N THR A 83 9.10 3.31 1.99
CA THR A 83 9.70 2.52 0.91
C THR A 83 10.04 1.12 1.38
N THR A 84 10.00 0.16 0.47
CA THR A 84 10.53 -1.19 0.69
C THR A 84 12.04 -1.27 0.40
N GLY A 85 12.64 -0.19 -0.15
CA GLY A 85 14.01 -0.17 -0.65
C GLY A 85 14.21 -0.96 -1.94
N VAL A 86 13.17 -1.64 -2.44
CA VAL A 86 13.18 -2.45 -3.67
C VAL A 86 12.22 -1.81 -4.67
N LYS A 87 12.77 -1.25 -5.75
CA LYS A 87 11.94 -0.81 -6.88
C LYS A 87 11.53 -2.03 -7.69
N GLN A 88 10.23 -2.28 -7.76
CA GLN A 88 9.66 -3.33 -8.60
C GLN A 88 9.72 -2.89 -10.06
N ASP A 89 10.48 -3.59 -10.89
CA ASP A 89 10.41 -3.42 -12.33
C ASP A 89 9.17 -4.14 -12.88
N THR A 90 8.10 -3.37 -13.09
CA THR A 90 6.83 -3.87 -13.63
C THR A 90 6.77 -3.78 -15.16
N SER A 91 7.82 -3.32 -15.84
CA SER A 91 7.83 -3.12 -17.30
C SER A 91 7.48 -4.40 -18.06
N LYS A 92 7.99 -5.56 -17.61
CA LYS A 92 7.68 -6.88 -18.21
C LYS A 92 6.22 -7.28 -18.05
N TYR A 93 5.56 -6.89 -16.95
CA TYR A 93 4.15 -7.16 -16.72
C TYR A 93 3.27 -6.33 -17.67
N TYR A 94 3.59 -5.05 -17.83
CA TYR A 94 2.86 -4.15 -18.73
C TYR A 94 3.23 -4.30 -20.21
N ALA A 95 4.35 -4.95 -20.54
CA ALA A 95 4.71 -5.26 -21.92
C ALA A 95 3.77 -6.31 -22.55
N ASN A 96 3.23 -7.23 -21.73
CA ASN A 96 2.28 -8.24 -22.15
C ASN A 96 1.13 -8.31 -21.13
N PRO A 97 0.27 -7.27 -21.08
CA PRO A 97 -0.83 -7.26 -20.14
C PRO A 97 -1.80 -8.40 -20.49
N PRO A 98 -2.40 -9.06 -19.48
CA PRO A 98 -3.42 -10.07 -19.74
C PRO A 98 -4.57 -9.44 -20.56
N PRO A 99 -5.16 -10.20 -21.50
CA PRO A 99 -6.24 -9.68 -22.33
C PRO A 99 -7.40 -9.23 -21.43
N ALA A 100 -7.93 -8.03 -21.70
CA ALA A 100 -9.07 -7.52 -20.96
C ALA A 100 -10.24 -8.52 -21.07
N MET A 101 -10.74 -8.98 -19.93
CA MET A 101 -11.93 -9.81 -19.89
C MET A 101 -13.12 -8.97 -20.35
N LYS A 102 -13.64 -9.30 -21.55
CA LYS A 102 -14.76 -8.55 -22.16
C LYS A 102 -16.09 -8.76 -21.41
N ALA A 103 -16.19 -9.85 -20.65
CA ALA A 103 -17.29 -10.13 -19.76
C ALA A 103 -16.73 -10.96 -18.59
N PHE A 104 -16.75 -10.38 -17.38
CA PHE A 104 -16.46 -11.11 -16.16
C PHE A 104 -17.80 -11.60 -15.58
N THR A 105 -17.94 -12.90 -15.35
CA THR A 105 -19.10 -13.45 -14.64
C THR A 105 -18.64 -14.04 -13.31
N PRO A 106 -19.47 -14.00 -12.25
CA PRO A 106 -19.13 -14.61 -10.96
C PRO A 106 -18.84 -16.13 -11.03
N ALA A 107 -19.21 -16.81 -12.12
CA ALA A 107 -18.90 -18.22 -12.37
C ALA A 107 -17.45 -18.46 -12.84
N ASP A 108 -16.69 -17.40 -13.15
CA ASP A 108 -15.29 -17.45 -13.59
C ASP A 108 -14.30 -17.46 -12.39
N LEU A 109 -14.80 -17.61 -11.16
CA LEU A 109 -14.03 -17.67 -9.90
C LEU A 109 -13.71 -19.11 -9.47
#